data_AF-A0A7K1VAR1-F1
#
_entry.id   AF-A0A7K1VAR1-F1
#
_cell.length_a   1.000
_cell.length_b   1.000
_cell.length_c   1.000
_cell.angle_alpha   90.00
_cell.angle_beta   90.00
_cell.angle_gamma   90.00
#
_symmetry.space_group_name_H-M   'P 1'
#
loop_
_entity.id
_entity.type
_entity.pdbx_description
1 polymer ?
#
loop_
_entity_poly.entity_id
_entity_poly.type
_entity_poly.pdbx_seq_one_letter_code
_entity_poly.pdbx_strand_id
1 'polypeptide(L)'
;MRQSRGNGDTDEVKAEAREELRGVLLGIGLRENELLEPLVAELRFRGCRPRKSWRLANEFTQQQVAAEFNRLTGKPNAPMKAARISEYESWPVPRGTGRMHPRPTLEVLKNLAAIYRTSWDRLVDTADLAQMPSAEVAAYRAVVSRRTTALARWVAPETIRNDVSGRSARWRHEMRDRRSLIVFDNALDSKQVRALLPEARESVPLPDRIQEDLRRLGFGC
;
A
#
# COMPACT_ATOMS: atom_id res chain seq x y z
N MET A 1 2.66 -35.19 -28.31
CA MET A 1 2.69 -34.88 -26.86
C MET A 1 3.06 -33.42 -26.66
N ARG A 2 2.08 -32.52 -26.43
CA ARG A 2 2.35 -31.11 -26.09
C ARG A 2 2.42 -30.99 -24.57
N GLN A 3 3.62 -30.77 -24.04
CA GLN A 3 3.80 -30.51 -22.61
C GLN A 3 3.15 -29.18 -22.24
N SER A 4 2.24 -29.24 -21.27
CA SER A 4 1.63 -28.08 -20.63
C SER A 4 2.64 -27.39 -19.71
N ARG A 5 3.68 -26.76 -20.28
CA ARG A 5 4.67 -25.92 -19.55
C ARG A 5 4.11 -24.50 -19.29
N GLY A 6 2.86 -24.42 -18.83
CA GLY A 6 2.14 -23.15 -18.68
C GLY A 6 2.21 -22.65 -17.24
N ASN A 7 2.80 -21.47 -17.05
CA ASN A 7 2.84 -20.68 -15.81
C ASN A 7 3.75 -21.17 -14.66
N GLY A 8 3.81 -22.47 -14.35
CA GLY A 8 4.62 -22.97 -13.22
C GLY A 8 6.12 -22.68 -13.34
N ASP A 9 6.68 -22.98 -14.50
CA ASP A 9 8.10 -22.78 -14.85
C ASP A 9 8.51 -21.30 -14.76
N THR A 10 7.62 -20.39 -15.18
CA THR A 10 7.85 -18.94 -15.11
C THR A 10 7.68 -18.38 -13.69
N ASP A 11 6.86 -19.02 -12.84
CA ASP A 11 6.74 -18.65 -11.43
C ASP A 11 7.98 -19.09 -10.64
N GLU A 12 8.52 -20.28 -10.91
CA GLU A 12 9.74 -20.80 -10.28
C GLU A 12 10.96 -19.94 -10.63
N VAL A 13 11.19 -19.64 -11.92
CA VAL A 13 12.29 -18.76 -12.36
C VAL A 13 12.20 -17.37 -11.70
N LYS A 14 10.98 -16.86 -11.46
CA LYS A 14 10.78 -15.57 -10.80
C LYS A 14 10.94 -15.63 -9.28
N ALA A 15 10.69 -16.79 -8.67
CA ALA A 15 10.95 -17.04 -7.26
C ALA A 15 12.46 -17.18 -6.98
N GLU A 16 13.20 -17.84 -7.87
CA GLU A 16 14.66 -17.93 -7.81
C GLU A 16 15.30 -16.54 -8.00
N ALA A 17 14.84 -15.78 -9.00
CA ALA A 17 15.27 -14.39 -9.21
C ALA A 17 15.02 -13.50 -7.98
N ARG A 18 13.94 -13.73 -7.23
CA ARG A 18 13.68 -13.01 -5.97
C ARG A 18 14.72 -13.37 -4.92
N GLU A 19 15.04 -14.65 -4.71
CA GLU A 19 16.05 -15.07 -3.72
C GLU A 19 17.42 -14.48 -4.02
N GLU A 20 17.82 -14.48 -5.29
CA GLU A 20 19.06 -13.83 -5.75
C GLU A 20 19.07 -12.34 -5.38
N LEU A 21 18.03 -11.59 -5.77
CA LEU A 21 17.91 -10.16 -5.47
C LEU A 21 17.91 -9.87 -3.97
N ARG A 22 17.24 -10.72 -3.19
CA ARG A 22 17.18 -10.63 -1.73
C ARG A 22 18.59 -10.75 -1.13
N GLY A 23 19.39 -11.71 -1.59
CA GLY A 23 20.78 -11.86 -1.17
C GLY A 23 21.63 -10.64 -1.50
N VAL A 24 21.45 -10.04 -2.69
CA VAL A 24 22.14 -8.81 -3.09
C VAL A 24 21.77 -7.63 -2.19
N LEU A 25 20.47 -7.42 -1.94
CA LEU A 25 19.99 -6.29 -1.14
C LEU A 25 20.41 -6.39 0.34
N LEU A 26 20.37 -7.59 0.91
CA LEU A 26 20.93 -7.84 2.24
C LEU A 26 22.45 -7.62 2.26
N GLY A 27 23.16 -8.04 1.22
CA GLY A 27 24.61 -7.86 1.08
C GLY A 27 25.07 -6.41 1.05
N ILE A 28 24.23 -5.47 0.59
CA ILE A 28 24.50 -4.02 0.63
C ILE A 28 24.03 -3.34 1.92
N GLY A 29 23.50 -4.10 2.89
CA GLY A 29 23.18 -3.63 4.23
C GLY A 29 21.72 -3.20 4.45
N LEU A 30 20.79 -3.50 3.53
CA LEU A 30 19.36 -3.29 3.82
C LEU A 30 18.89 -4.29 4.87
N ARG A 31 17.99 -3.83 5.74
CA ARG A 31 17.30 -4.68 6.72
C ARG A 31 16.07 -5.31 6.12
N GLU A 32 15.61 -6.38 6.75
CA GLU A 32 14.44 -7.16 6.35
C GLU A 32 13.19 -6.29 6.05
N ASN A 33 12.94 -5.29 6.90
CA ASN A 33 11.81 -4.36 6.76
C ASN A 33 11.98 -3.34 5.63
N GLU A 34 13.18 -3.21 5.06
CA GLU A 34 13.53 -2.27 3.99
C GLU A 34 13.54 -2.96 2.61
N LEU A 35 13.48 -4.30 2.56
CA LEU A 35 13.62 -5.07 1.31
C LEU A 35 12.43 -4.98 0.36
N LEU A 36 11.23 -4.75 0.90
CA LEU A 36 9.99 -5.02 0.16
C LEU A 36 9.85 -4.16 -1.11
N GLU A 37 10.03 -2.85 -0.99
CA GLU A 37 9.91 -1.91 -2.13
C GLU A 37 11.04 -2.11 -3.17
N PRO A 38 12.33 -2.24 -2.78
CA PRO A 38 13.41 -2.58 -3.72
C PRO A 38 13.19 -3.89 -4.47
N LEU A 39 12.77 -4.96 -3.78
CA LEU A 39 12.47 -6.25 -4.42
C LEU A 39 11.34 -6.11 -5.45
N VAL A 40 10.28 -5.38 -5.12
CA VAL A 40 9.18 -5.12 -6.05
C VAL A 40 9.69 -4.37 -7.28
N ALA A 41 10.52 -3.35 -7.11
CA ALA A 41 11.07 -2.56 -8.21
C ALA A 41 11.88 -3.43 -9.18
N GLU A 42 12.79 -4.25 -8.65
CA GLU A 42 13.64 -5.15 -9.45
C GLU A 42 12.82 -6.25 -10.14
N LEU A 43 11.86 -6.86 -9.46
CA LEU A 43 10.96 -7.85 -10.07
C LEU A 43 10.15 -7.24 -11.21
N ARG A 44 9.70 -5.99 -11.07
CA ARG A 44 9.00 -5.26 -12.13
C ARG A 44 9.92 -4.97 -13.31
N PHE A 45 11.17 -4.57 -13.06
CA PHE A 45 12.19 -4.37 -14.09
C PHE A 45 12.43 -5.67 -14.88
N ARG A 46 12.43 -6.83 -14.20
CA ARG A 46 12.49 -8.17 -14.81
C ARG A 46 11.16 -8.64 -15.45
N GLY A 47 10.22 -7.73 -15.70
CA GLY A 47 8.96 -8.02 -16.43
C GLY A 47 7.87 -8.69 -15.59
N CYS A 48 7.93 -8.62 -14.25
CA CYS A 48 6.79 -8.99 -13.43
C CYS A 48 5.76 -7.86 -13.37
N ARG A 49 4.48 -8.20 -13.53
CA ARG A 49 3.39 -7.24 -13.31
C ARG A 49 3.26 -6.91 -11.82
N PRO A 50 2.77 -5.70 -11.47
CA PRO A 50 2.81 -5.23 -10.08
C PRO A 50 2.22 -6.21 -9.07
N ARG A 51 1.04 -6.80 -9.36
CA ARG A 51 0.39 -7.79 -8.47
C ARG A 51 1.30 -8.98 -8.13
N LYS A 52 1.94 -9.56 -9.15
CA LYS A 52 2.86 -10.69 -8.97
C LYS A 52 4.15 -10.25 -8.29
N SER A 53 4.70 -9.08 -8.61
CA SER A 53 5.90 -8.56 -7.95
C SER A 53 5.69 -8.38 -6.45
N TRP A 54 4.57 -7.77 -6.04
CA TRP A 54 4.23 -7.59 -4.62
C TRP A 54 4.00 -8.91 -3.90
N ARG A 55 3.36 -9.89 -4.56
CA ARG A 55 3.21 -11.24 -3.99
C ARG A 55 4.56 -11.90 -3.75
N LEU A 56 5.41 -11.92 -4.78
CA LEU A 56 6.72 -12.58 -4.71
C LEU A 56 7.62 -11.90 -3.70
N ALA A 57 7.66 -10.56 -3.64
CA ALA A 57 8.47 -9.82 -2.67
C ALA A 57 8.02 -10.03 -1.21
N ASN A 58 6.74 -10.35 -0.98
CA ASN A 58 6.23 -10.80 0.33
C ASN A 58 6.43 -12.31 0.59
N GLU A 59 7.08 -13.02 -0.33
CA GLU A 59 7.33 -14.47 -0.26
C GLU A 59 6.05 -15.33 -0.21
N PHE A 60 4.93 -14.79 -0.70
CA PHE A 60 3.68 -15.53 -0.73
C PHE A 60 3.55 -16.42 -1.98
N THR A 61 3.10 -17.65 -1.75
CA THR A 61 2.49 -18.49 -2.79
C THR A 61 1.06 -18.01 -3.09
N GLN A 62 0.55 -18.31 -4.28
CA GLN A 62 -0.85 -17.99 -4.63
C GLN A 62 -1.86 -18.67 -3.68
N GLN A 63 -1.51 -19.85 -3.15
CA GLN A 63 -2.32 -20.57 -2.17
C GLN A 63 -2.38 -19.83 -0.83
N GLN A 64 -1.26 -19.31 -0.33
CA GLN A 64 -1.23 -18.50 0.89
C GLN A 64 -2.03 -17.21 0.72
N VAL A 65 -1.92 -16.53 -0.41
CA VAL A 65 -2.73 -15.33 -0.70
C VAL A 65 -4.22 -15.67 -0.71
N ALA A 66 -4.61 -16.76 -1.37
CA ALA A 66 -6.00 -17.18 -1.40
C ALA A 66 -6.55 -17.49 0.00
N ALA A 67 -5.75 -18.15 0.85
CA ALA A 67 -6.09 -18.42 2.24
C ALA A 67 -6.26 -17.13 3.06
N GLU A 68 -5.33 -16.19 2.93
CA GLU A 68 -5.41 -14.89 3.63
C GLU A 68 -6.61 -14.07 3.15
N PHE A 69 -6.87 -14.06 1.85
CA PHE A 69 -8.04 -13.40 1.27
C PHE A 69 -9.35 -13.96 1.84
N ASN A 70 -9.45 -15.29 1.97
CA ASN A 70 -10.62 -15.93 2.56
C ASN A 70 -10.76 -15.59 4.04
N ARG A 71 -9.65 -15.53 4.78
CA ARG A 71 -9.65 -15.11 6.19
C ARG A 71 -10.15 -13.67 6.34
N LEU A 72 -9.67 -12.75 5.51
CA LEU A 72 -10.06 -11.33 5.54
C LEU A 72 -11.51 -11.09 5.15
N THR A 73 -12.02 -11.82 4.16
CA THR A 73 -13.37 -11.57 3.62
C THR A 73 -14.47 -12.37 4.32
N GLY A 74 -14.13 -13.50 4.96
CA GLY A 74 -15.09 -14.32 5.72
C GLY A 74 -16.26 -14.85 4.90
N LYS A 75 -16.14 -14.95 3.56
CA LYS A 75 -17.22 -15.40 2.66
C LYS A 75 -17.14 -16.93 2.44
N PRO A 76 -17.94 -17.76 3.14
CA PRO A 76 -17.82 -19.23 3.06
C PRO A 76 -18.31 -19.79 1.71
N ASN A 77 -19.23 -19.11 1.04
CA ASN A 77 -19.94 -19.64 -0.13
C ASN A 77 -19.19 -19.47 -1.45
N ALA A 78 -18.08 -18.71 -1.47
CA ALA A 78 -17.28 -18.47 -2.67
C ALA A 78 -15.81 -18.25 -2.29
N PRO A 79 -15.11 -19.29 -1.80
CA PRO A 79 -13.72 -19.16 -1.38
C PRO A 79 -12.83 -18.82 -2.57
N MET A 80 -11.98 -17.82 -2.37
CA MET A 80 -10.84 -17.51 -3.22
C MET A 80 -9.95 -18.74 -3.38
N LYS A 81 -9.49 -18.98 -4.61
CA LYS A 81 -8.59 -20.09 -4.96
C LYS A 81 -7.30 -19.55 -5.57
N ALA A 82 -6.19 -20.27 -5.44
CA ALA A 82 -4.90 -19.90 -6.04
C ALA A 82 -5.00 -19.58 -7.54
N ALA A 83 -5.77 -20.38 -8.29
CA ALA A 83 -6.01 -20.13 -9.72
C ALA A 83 -6.64 -18.75 -10.00
N ARG A 84 -7.54 -18.29 -9.14
CA ARG A 84 -8.15 -16.95 -9.28
C ARG A 84 -7.15 -15.83 -8.97
N ILE A 85 -6.23 -16.04 -8.03
CA ILE A 85 -5.10 -15.12 -7.78
C ILE A 85 -4.23 -15.02 -9.04
N SER A 86 -3.87 -16.15 -9.65
CA SER A 86 -3.10 -16.16 -10.91
C SER A 86 -3.83 -15.42 -12.03
N GLU A 87 -5.14 -15.60 -12.16
CA GLU A 87 -5.94 -14.90 -13.17
C GLU A 87 -5.91 -13.37 -12.96
N TYR A 88 -6.02 -12.91 -11.72
CA TYR A 88 -5.88 -11.48 -11.41
C TYR A 88 -4.48 -10.95 -11.71
N GLU A 89 -3.43 -11.71 -11.42
CA GLU A 89 -2.04 -11.33 -11.73
C GLU A 89 -1.79 -11.13 -13.23
N SER A 90 -2.46 -11.91 -14.07
CA SER A 90 -2.28 -11.87 -15.52
C SER A 90 -3.16 -10.85 -16.25
N TRP A 91 -4.28 -10.41 -15.68
CA TRP A 91 -5.14 -9.40 -16.31
C TRP A 91 -4.39 -8.09 -16.60
N PRO A 92 -4.64 -7.37 -17.73
CA PRO A 92 -5.55 -7.68 -18.84
C PRO A 92 -4.90 -8.47 -20.00
N VAL A 93 -3.91 -9.33 -19.75
CA VAL A 93 -3.37 -10.19 -20.82
C VAL A 93 -4.45 -11.21 -21.25
N PRO A 94 -4.65 -11.45 -22.55
CA PRO A 94 -5.52 -12.54 -23.01
C PRO A 94 -4.98 -13.92 -22.61
N ARG A 95 -5.89 -14.86 -22.34
CA ARG A 95 -5.54 -16.29 -22.31
C ARG A 95 -5.17 -16.77 -23.71
N GLY A 96 -4.54 -17.94 -23.79
CA GLY A 96 -4.22 -18.59 -25.08
C GLY A 96 -5.42 -18.81 -26.01
N THR A 97 -6.65 -18.75 -25.51
CA THR A 97 -7.90 -18.82 -26.30
C THR A 97 -8.45 -17.44 -26.72
N GLY A 98 -7.68 -16.35 -26.55
CA GLY A 98 -8.11 -14.97 -26.82
C GLY A 98 -9.07 -14.36 -25.80
N ARG A 99 -9.57 -15.13 -24.84
CA ARG A 99 -10.47 -14.64 -23.78
C ARG A 99 -9.68 -13.90 -22.70
N MET A 100 -10.20 -12.77 -22.23
CA MET A 100 -9.61 -12.03 -21.11
C MET A 100 -9.66 -12.82 -19.80
N HIS A 101 -8.64 -12.66 -18.96
CA HIS A 101 -8.77 -13.05 -17.55
C HIS A 101 -9.87 -12.20 -16.86
N PRO A 102 -10.55 -12.74 -15.81
CA PRO A 102 -11.41 -11.94 -14.97
C PRO A 102 -10.68 -10.71 -14.42
N ARG A 103 -11.28 -9.54 -14.59
CA ARG A 103 -10.75 -8.29 -14.03
C ARG A 103 -10.85 -8.31 -12.51
N PRO A 104 -9.80 -7.95 -11.75
CA PRO A 104 -9.92 -7.69 -10.32
C PRO A 104 -10.75 -6.42 -10.09
N THR A 105 -11.78 -6.50 -9.25
CA THR A 105 -12.55 -5.32 -8.84
C THR A 105 -11.73 -4.44 -7.89
N LEU A 106 -12.16 -3.20 -7.68
CA LEU A 106 -11.51 -2.32 -6.70
C LEU A 106 -11.52 -2.90 -5.27
N GLU A 107 -12.57 -3.63 -4.87
CA GLU A 107 -12.63 -4.37 -3.60
C GLU A 107 -11.55 -5.45 -3.53
N VAL A 108 -11.40 -6.26 -4.60
CA VAL A 108 -10.36 -7.28 -4.68
C VAL A 108 -8.97 -6.64 -4.58
N LEU A 109 -8.72 -5.55 -5.30
CA LEU A 109 -7.42 -4.85 -5.25
C LEU A 109 -7.10 -4.31 -3.85
N LYS A 110 -8.10 -3.78 -3.13
CA LYS A 110 -7.93 -3.33 -1.73
C LYS A 110 -7.61 -4.47 -0.79
N ASN A 111 -8.29 -5.60 -0.92
CA ASN A 111 -8.01 -6.79 -0.10
C ASN A 111 -6.61 -7.35 -0.40
N LEU A 112 -6.21 -7.43 -1.67
CA LEU A 112 -4.85 -7.85 -2.04
C LEU A 112 -3.80 -6.87 -1.51
N ALA A 113 -4.07 -5.57 -1.54
CA ALA A 113 -3.15 -4.56 -1.02
C ALA A 113 -2.94 -4.72 0.49
N ALA A 114 -4.00 -5.01 1.24
CA ALA A 114 -3.91 -5.32 2.67
C ALA A 114 -3.02 -6.55 2.94
N ILE A 115 -3.19 -7.64 2.16
CA ILE A 115 -2.36 -8.85 2.27
C ILE A 115 -0.89 -8.55 1.94
N TYR A 116 -0.65 -7.77 0.89
CA TYR A 116 0.70 -7.43 0.41
C TYR A 116 1.36 -6.27 1.16
N ARG A 117 0.70 -5.73 2.21
CA ARG A 117 1.20 -4.61 3.02
C ARG A 117 1.54 -3.38 2.16
N THR A 118 0.67 -3.08 1.19
CA THR A 118 0.83 -1.96 0.25
C THR A 118 -0.50 -1.26 0.02
N SER A 119 -0.52 -0.29 -0.88
CA SER A 119 -1.73 0.39 -1.33
C SER A 119 -2.19 -0.14 -2.68
N TRP A 120 -3.51 -0.16 -2.91
CA TRP A 120 -4.07 -0.79 -4.11
C TRP A 120 -3.61 -0.13 -5.42
N ASP A 121 -3.26 1.16 -5.40
CA ASP A 121 -2.70 1.88 -6.55
C ASP A 121 -1.31 1.35 -6.96
N ARG A 122 -0.57 0.71 -6.05
CA ARG A 122 0.72 0.05 -6.34
C ARG A 122 0.56 -1.30 -7.03
N LEU A 123 -0.66 -1.84 -7.07
CA LEU A 123 -1.00 -3.12 -7.70
C LEU A 123 -1.50 -2.97 -9.14
N VAL A 124 -1.50 -1.75 -9.67
CA VAL A 124 -2.07 -1.41 -10.98
C VAL A 124 -0.96 -0.82 -11.85
N ASP A 125 -0.85 -1.27 -13.11
CA ASP A 125 0.05 -0.68 -14.11
C ASP A 125 -0.72 0.09 -15.21
N THR A 126 0.00 0.61 -16.20
CA THR A 126 -0.58 1.40 -17.29
C THR A 126 -1.53 0.59 -18.17
N ALA A 127 -1.26 -0.70 -18.39
CA ALA A 127 -2.13 -1.57 -19.17
C ALA A 127 -3.44 -1.86 -18.42
N ASP A 128 -3.38 -2.01 -17.10
CA ASP A 128 -4.56 -2.09 -16.26
C ASP A 128 -5.41 -0.82 -16.36
N LEU A 129 -4.79 0.35 -16.16
CA LEU A 129 -5.48 1.64 -16.19
C LEU A 129 -6.18 1.90 -17.53
N ALA A 130 -5.58 1.47 -18.64
CA ALA A 130 -6.17 1.60 -19.97
C ALA A 130 -7.48 0.80 -20.13
N GLN A 131 -7.66 -0.26 -19.34
CA GLN A 131 -8.79 -1.19 -19.40
C GLN A 131 -9.74 -1.06 -18.19
N MET A 132 -9.43 -0.19 -17.23
CA MET A 132 -10.24 0.03 -16.03
C MET A 132 -11.43 0.97 -16.32
N PRO A 133 -12.59 0.77 -15.65
CA PRO A 133 -13.70 1.72 -15.73
C PRO A 133 -13.30 3.11 -15.26
N SER A 134 -13.90 4.16 -15.86
CA SER A 134 -13.60 5.56 -15.55
C SER A 134 -13.74 5.91 -14.07
N ALA A 135 -14.71 5.32 -13.36
CA ALA A 135 -14.89 5.49 -11.92
C ALA A 135 -13.69 4.97 -11.09
N GLU A 136 -13.12 3.82 -11.48
CA GLU A 136 -11.95 3.25 -10.80
C GLU A 136 -10.66 4.00 -11.17
N VAL A 137 -10.55 4.49 -12.41
CA VAL A 137 -9.46 5.41 -12.82
C VAL A 137 -9.53 6.73 -12.04
N ALA A 138 -10.72 7.28 -11.81
CA ALA A 138 -10.90 8.46 -10.97
C ALA A 138 -10.47 8.20 -9.52
N ALA A 139 -10.79 7.02 -8.97
CA ALA A 139 -10.31 6.60 -7.65
C ALA A 139 -8.78 6.48 -7.62
N TYR A 140 -8.15 5.94 -8.66
CA TYR A 140 -6.68 5.86 -8.78
C TYR A 140 -6.06 7.26 -8.75
N ARG A 141 -6.59 8.19 -9.56
CA ARG A 141 -6.14 9.58 -9.59
C ARG A 141 -6.24 10.23 -8.22
N ALA A 142 -7.34 10.02 -7.49
CA ALA A 142 -7.52 10.57 -6.15
C ALA A 142 -6.45 10.07 -5.16
N VAL A 143 -6.06 8.79 -5.23
CA VAL A 143 -4.99 8.22 -4.38
C VAL A 143 -3.62 8.79 -4.75
N VAL A 144 -3.31 8.86 -6.05
CA VAL A 144 -2.06 9.45 -6.53
C VAL A 144 -1.95 10.92 -6.11
N SER A 145 -3.00 11.72 -6.30
CA SER A 145 -3.05 13.11 -5.85
C SER A 145 -2.84 13.24 -4.35
N ARG A 146 -3.47 12.39 -3.53
CA ARG A 146 -3.24 12.42 -2.08
C ARG A 146 -1.78 12.14 -1.72
N ARG A 147 -1.15 11.15 -2.36
CA ARG A 147 0.26 10.82 -2.10
C ARG A 147 1.20 11.94 -2.55
N THR A 148 1.01 12.49 -3.74
CA THR A 148 1.89 13.55 -4.27
C THR A 148 1.68 14.87 -3.54
N THR A 149 0.44 15.20 -3.14
CA THR A 149 0.16 16.41 -2.35
C THR A 149 0.56 16.25 -0.88
N ALA A 150 0.47 15.06 -0.30
CA ALA A 150 1.02 14.80 1.04
C ALA A 150 2.55 14.97 1.05
N LEU A 151 3.24 14.55 -0.02
CA LEU A 151 4.67 14.83 -0.21
C LEU A 151 4.94 16.32 -0.52
N ALA A 152 4.03 17.05 -1.15
CA ALA A 152 4.17 18.49 -1.40
C ALA A 152 3.89 19.37 -0.15
N ARG A 153 3.49 18.77 0.99
CA ARG A 153 3.26 19.47 2.25
C ARG A 153 4.51 19.66 3.11
N TRP A 154 5.69 19.26 2.62
CA TRP A 154 6.94 19.77 3.16
C TRP A 154 6.98 21.28 2.94
N VAL A 155 6.67 22.02 4.01
CA VAL A 155 6.90 23.47 4.03
C VAL A 155 8.42 23.62 4.03
N ALA A 156 8.96 24.15 2.93
CA ALA A 156 10.38 24.49 2.85
C ALA A 156 10.77 25.27 4.12
N PRO A 157 11.82 24.89 4.87
CA PRO A 157 12.14 25.48 6.17
C PRO A 157 12.16 27.02 6.15
N GLU A 158 12.57 27.58 5.01
CA GLU A 158 12.69 29.02 4.75
C GLU A 158 11.33 29.74 4.71
N THR A 159 10.25 29.01 4.47
CA THR A 159 8.87 29.53 4.44
C THR A 159 8.12 29.31 5.76
N ILE A 160 8.76 28.66 6.73
CA ILE A 160 8.26 28.52 8.09
C ILE A 160 8.58 29.82 8.83
N ARG A 161 7.56 30.57 9.23
CA ARG A 161 7.77 31.75 10.09
C ARG A 161 8.56 31.33 11.34
N ASN A 162 9.61 32.09 11.67
CA ASN A 162 10.46 31.79 12.82
C ASN A 162 9.78 32.07 14.17
N ASP A 163 8.67 32.82 14.16
CA ASP A 163 7.89 33.11 15.36
C ASP A 163 6.75 32.10 15.58
N VAL A 164 6.61 31.63 16.82
CA VAL A 164 5.60 30.64 17.21
C VAL A 164 4.18 31.14 16.92
N SER A 165 3.89 32.41 17.22
CA SER A 165 2.57 33.01 17.02
C SER A 165 2.12 33.00 15.56
N GLY A 166 3.03 33.33 14.63
CA GLY A 166 2.82 33.33 13.20
C GLY A 166 2.61 31.93 12.63
N ARG A 167 3.36 30.93 13.12
CA ARG A 167 3.13 29.52 12.77
C ARG A 167 1.76 29.05 13.24
N SER A 168 1.41 29.32 14.50
CA SER A 168 0.12 28.91 15.07
C SER A 168 -1.06 29.58 14.37
N ALA A 169 -0.95 30.87 14.00
CA ALA A 169 -1.99 31.58 13.27
C ALA A 169 -2.19 31.01 11.85
N ARG A 170 -1.10 30.75 11.12
CA ARG A 170 -1.16 30.14 9.78
C ARG A 170 -1.77 28.74 9.84
N TRP A 171 -1.31 27.93 10.80
CA TRP A 171 -1.85 26.60 11.04
C TRP A 171 -3.35 26.62 11.34
N ARG A 172 -3.79 27.50 12.24
CA ARG A 172 -5.22 27.70 12.56
C ARG A 172 -6.04 28.09 11.34
N HIS A 173 -5.54 29.02 10.53
CA HIS A 173 -6.19 29.44 9.30
C HIS A 173 -6.37 28.26 8.33
N GLU A 174 -5.32 27.46 8.11
CA GLU A 174 -5.36 26.32 7.20
C GLU A 174 -6.20 25.13 7.69
N MET A 175 -6.36 24.99 9.00
CA MET A 175 -7.12 23.90 9.60
C MET A 175 -8.58 24.25 9.92
N ARG A 176 -8.99 25.51 9.80
CA ARG A 176 -10.33 25.99 10.19
C ARG A 176 -11.47 25.16 9.60
N ASP A 177 -11.37 24.79 8.33
CA ASP A 177 -12.44 24.08 7.60
C ASP A 177 -12.09 22.62 7.32
N ARG A 178 -11.13 22.04 8.06
CA ARG A 178 -10.59 20.70 7.78
C ARG A 178 -10.65 19.80 9.00
N ARG A 179 -11.20 18.59 8.81
CA ARG A 179 -10.99 17.48 9.74
C ARG A 179 -9.66 16.82 9.44
N SER A 180 -8.79 16.67 10.44
CA SER A 180 -7.46 16.09 10.30
C SER A 180 -7.09 15.26 11.54
N LEU A 181 -6.50 14.09 11.32
CA LEU A 181 -5.83 13.30 12.36
C LEU A 181 -4.34 13.59 12.26
N ILE A 182 -3.75 14.02 13.36
CA ILE A 182 -2.32 14.36 13.45
C ILE A 182 -1.72 13.50 14.53
N VAL A 183 -0.68 12.75 14.19
CA VAL A 183 0.05 11.90 15.11
C VAL A 183 1.36 12.60 15.41
N PHE A 184 1.62 12.82 16.70
CA PHE A 184 2.91 13.30 17.19
C PHE A 184 3.64 12.11 17.79
N ASP A 185 4.77 11.76 17.20
CA ASP A 185 5.66 10.68 17.67
C ASP A 185 6.61 11.14 18.79
N ASN A 186 6.76 12.46 18.97
CA ASN A 186 7.66 13.08 19.95
C ASN A 186 6.95 13.94 21.01
N ALA A 187 5.65 13.73 21.25
CA ALA A 187 4.94 14.41 22.33
C ALA A 187 5.01 13.61 23.63
N LEU A 188 5.56 14.22 24.69
CA LEU A 188 5.65 13.60 26.01
C LEU A 188 4.27 13.49 26.69
N ASP A 189 3.39 14.46 26.45
CA ASP A 189 2.02 14.45 26.96
C ASP A 189 1.06 15.27 26.07
N SER A 190 -0.23 15.18 26.38
CA SER A 190 -1.30 15.88 25.65
C SER A 190 -1.29 17.41 25.86
N LYS A 191 -0.61 17.93 26.89
CA LYS A 191 -0.51 19.38 27.15
C LYS A 191 0.38 20.05 26.10
N GLN A 192 1.48 19.40 25.71
CA GLN A 192 2.35 19.88 24.63
C GLN A 192 1.60 20.03 23.30
N VAL A 193 0.67 19.10 23.02
CA VAL A 193 -0.13 19.11 21.80
C VAL A 193 -1.25 20.15 21.85
N ARG A 194 -1.79 20.45 23.04
CA ARG A 194 -2.96 21.34 23.20
C ARG A 194 -2.71 22.75 22.65
N ALA A 195 -1.49 23.26 22.80
CA ALA A 195 -1.08 24.56 22.26
C ALA A 195 -0.99 24.59 20.72
N LEU A 196 -0.95 23.42 20.08
CA LEU A 196 -0.90 23.24 18.62
C LEU A 196 -2.28 22.95 18.01
N LEU A 197 -3.29 22.70 18.85
CA LEU A 197 -4.65 22.48 18.37
C LEU A 197 -5.25 23.79 17.84
N PRO A 198 -6.09 23.75 16.79
CA PRO A 198 -6.63 24.95 16.18
C PRO A 198 -7.70 25.68 17.02
N GLU A 199 -7.84 25.35 18.32
CA GLU A 199 -8.86 25.87 19.26
C GLU A 199 -10.32 25.68 18.79
N ALA A 200 -10.55 24.88 17.75
CA ALA A 200 -11.89 24.52 17.32
C ALA A 200 -12.57 23.65 18.38
N ARG A 201 -13.87 23.88 18.63
CA ARG A 201 -14.66 23.19 19.68
C ARG A 201 -14.62 21.65 19.62
N GLU A 202 -14.28 21.07 18.47
CA GLU A 202 -14.15 19.62 18.26
C GLU A 202 -12.69 19.10 18.31
N SER A 203 -11.72 19.96 18.65
CA SER A 203 -10.32 19.55 18.78
C SER A 203 -10.09 18.83 20.10
N VAL A 204 -10.19 17.50 20.09
CA VAL A 204 -10.06 16.67 21.29
C VAL A 204 -8.75 15.86 21.19
N PRO A 205 -7.81 15.98 22.15
CA PRO A 205 -6.73 15.01 22.25
C PRO A 205 -7.32 13.63 22.48
N LEU A 206 -6.81 12.59 21.80
CA LEU A 206 -7.33 11.23 21.97
C LEU A 206 -7.33 10.85 23.46
N PRO A 207 -8.40 10.24 23.99
CA PRO A 207 -8.46 9.81 25.39
C PRO A 207 -7.25 8.92 25.71
N ASP A 208 -6.70 9.05 26.92
CA ASP A 208 -5.49 8.34 27.35
C ASP A 208 -5.58 6.81 27.13
N ARG A 209 -6.80 6.25 27.23
CA ARG A 209 -7.08 4.85 26.95
C ARG A 209 -6.74 4.43 25.51
N ILE A 210 -7.04 5.27 24.52
CA ILE A 210 -6.72 5.00 23.11
C ILE A 210 -5.22 5.16 22.87
N GLN A 211 -4.58 6.12 23.56
CA GLN A 211 -3.13 6.29 23.48
C GLN A 211 -2.39 5.06 24.05
N GLU A 212 -2.91 4.47 25.12
CA GLU A 212 -2.32 3.28 25.73
C GLU A 212 -2.55 2.01 24.89
N ASP A 213 -3.71 1.87 24.25
CA ASP A 213 -3.98 0.80 23.30
C ASP A 213 -3.03 0.88 22.09
N LEU A 214 -2.73 2.09 21.58
CA LEU A 214 -1.76 2.28 20.50
C LEU A 214 -0.32 1.91 20.93
N ARG A 215 0.10 2.24 22.16
CA ARG A 215 1.39 1.79 22.70
C ARG A 215 1.47 0.27 22.81
N ARG A 216 0.40 -0.38 23.26
CA ARG A 216 0.32 -1.86 23.36
C ARG A 216 0.36 -2.55 22.00
N LEU A 217 -0.07 -1.87 20.93
CA LEU A 217 0.02 -2.34 19.55
C LEU A 217 1.39 -2.12 18.90
N GLY A 218 2.42 -1.73 19.67
CA GLY A 218 3.78 -1.57 19.17
C GLY A 218 4.05 -0.23 18.49
N PHE A 219 3.12 0.73 18.61
CA PHE A 219 3.38 2.12 18.24
C PHE A 219 3.89 2.86 19.48
N GLY A 220 5.19 2.75 19.77
CA GLY A 220 5.84 3.43 20.89
C GLY A 220 7.29 3.80 20.59
N CYS A 221 7.58 5.09 20.83
CA CYS A 221 8.86 5.80 21.02
C CYS A 221 10.08 5.36 20.18
#